data_AF-A0A7W1BZD1-F1
#
_entry.id   AF-A0A7W1BZD1-F1
#
_cell.length_a   1.000
_cell.length_b   1.000
_cell.length_c   1.000
_cell.angle_alpha   90.00
_cell.angle_beta   90.00
_cell.angle_gamma   90.00
#
_symmetry.space_group_name_H-M   'P 1'
#
loop_
_entity.id
_entity.type
_entity.pdbx_description
1 polymer ?
#
loop_
_entity_poly.entity_id
_entity_poly.type
_entity_poly.pdbx_seq_one_letter_code
_entity_poly.pdbx_strand_id
1 'polypeptide(L)'
;MKVKMASHRYLTYGRFAFAALLAITCCLAPPAPTAHAKKKPAKHGTIKVQTTPAGLPIEVDGKPEGQTTSDWRAWDRDPGVHTVVIVLPNGQRWTREIILEAGRIKCVALNYRPGQPVPATSPCPFPVNLSAPSSVSDGEIIAYTADTTYKGSSALNYTWTISPANAKVVSGAGTPTISVDSTGLAGQRITATLLVDDGSGDPLCRQTAQASTMIPALPPRDYPPREFDVCCNCSFDDQKARLDNLAVELQNDQSTTTYIFAYGGRTSRVGQADRLGARARDYLVSKRGIAPARIIVLNGGFREGDCVELWIVPSGATPPQPRPTVQAGDVRPPRRTPTRKRPRY
;
A
#
# COMPACT_ATOMS: atom_id res chain seq x y z
N MET A 1 -24.53 -65.76 28.04
CA MET A 1 -23.96 -65.94 29.40
C MET A 1 -24.63 -64.91 30.31
N LYS A 2 -25.61 -65.34 31.12
CA LYS A 2 -25.43 -65.77 32.54
C LYS A 2 -25.05 -64.54 33.40
N VAL A 3 -25.79 -64.03 34.39
CA VAL A 3 -26.88 -64.50 35.29
C VAL A 3 -27.48 -63.21 35.92
N LYS A 4 -28.78 -62.89 35.80
CA LYS A 4 -29.88 -63.06 36.81
C LYS A 4 -29.45 -62.78 38.27
N MET A 5 -30.01 -61.84 39.01
CA MET A 5 -31.19 -61.97 39.90
C MET A 5 -31.12 -60.78 40.88
N ALA A 6 -32.20 -60.01 41.08
CA ALA A 6 -33.17 -60.16 42.18
C ALA A 6 -32.58 -59.77 43.56
N SER A 7 -33.27 -59.17 44.54
CA SER A 7 -34.61 -58.61 44.73
C SER A 7 -34.68 -58.25 46.23
N HIS A 8 -35.75 -57.54 46.61
CA HIS A 8 -36.31 -57.49 47.98
C HIS A 8 -35.53 -56.68 49.03
N ARG A 9 -36.09 -55.55 49.51
CA ARG A 9 -37.27 -55.33 50.37
C ARG A 9 -36.98 -55.50 51.88
N TYR A 10 -37.29 -54.42 52.60
CA TYR A 10 -38.00 -54.36 53.88
C TYR A 10 -37.24 -54.51 55.22
N LEU A 11 -37.40 -53.43 56.00
CA LEU A 11 -37.83 -53.34 57.39
C LEU A 11 -36.92 -53.82 58.54
N THR A 12 -37.26 -53.27 59.72
CA THR A 12 -36.97 -53.66 61.10
C THR A 12 -35.67 -53.13 61.73
N TYR A 13 -35.77 -52.17 62.66
CA TYR A 13 -36.11 -52.30 64.10
C TYR A 13 -34.93 -52.76 64.98
N GLY A 14 -34.25 -51.78 65.57
CA GLY A 14 -34.22 -51.62 67.03
C GLY A 14 -33.04 -52.19 67.83
N ARG A 15 -32.98 -51.62 69.05
CA ARG A 15 -32.39 -52.16 70.30
C ARG A 15 -30.91 -51.85 70.53
N PHE A 16 -30.42 -51.40 71.69
CA PHE A 16 -30.94 -50.99 73.00
C PHE A 16 -29.71 -50.57 73.83
N ALA A 17 -29.79 -49.53 74.68
CA ALA A 17 -29.15 -49.49 76.03
C ALA A 17 -29.40 -48.10 76.65
N PHE A 18 -30.44 -47.98 77.50
CA PHE A 18 -30.35 -47.98 78.98
C PHE A 18 -29.80 -46.64 79.53
N ALA A 19 -30.64 -45.66 79.89
CA ALA A 19 -31.57 -45.58 81.03
C ALA A 19 -30.87 -45.31 82.38
N ALA A 20 -31.09 -44.11 82.93
CA ALA A 20 -31.56 -43.86 84.31
C ALA A 20 -31.59 -42.31 84.56
N LEU A 21 -32.74 -41.63 84.60
CA LEU A 21 -33.80 -41.57 85.63
C LEU A 21 -33.58 -40.41 86.63
N LEU A 22 -34.39 -39.35 86.50
CA LEU A 22 -35.08 -38.74 87.65
C LEU A 22 -36.26 -37.84 87.22
N ALA A 23 -37.45 -38.30 87.64
CA ALA A 23 -38.68 -37.60 88.04
C ALA A 23 -39.29 -36.56 87.08
N ILE A 24 -40.45 -36.79 86.44
CA ILE A 24 -41.83 -36.91 86.95
C ILE A 24 -42.34 -35.67 87.71
N THR A 25 -43.49 -35.19 87.23
CA THR A 25 -44.48 -34.24 87.80
C THR A 25 -44.22 -32.74 87.68
N CYS A 26 -44.84 -32.10 86.69
CA CYS A 26 -45.95 -31.16 86.95
C CYS A 26 -46.71 -30.81 85.66
N CYS A 27 -48.04 -31.02 85.69
CA CYS A 27 -48.98 -30.57 84.67
C CYS A 27 -49.12 -29.04 84.67
N LEU A 28 -49.49 -28.48 83.51
CA LEU A 28 -50.19 -27.19 83.36
C LEU A 28 -49.47 -25.96 83.93
N ALA A 29 -48.50 -25.44 83.16
CA ALA A 29 -48.09 -24.04 83.27
C ALA A 29 -48.91 -23.20 82.26
N PRO A 30 -49.57 -22.10 82.68
CA PRO A 30 -50.14 -21.14 81.73
C PRO A 30 -49.03 -20.52 80.87
N PRO A 31 -49.31 -20.03 79.65
CA PRO A 31 -48.31 -19.39 78.82
C PRO A 31 -47.68 -18.24 79.60
N ALA A 32 -46.35 -18.28 79.74
CA ALA A 32 -45.60 -17.18 80.32
C ALA A 32 -46.00 -15.88 79.59
N PRO A 33 -46.25 -14.78 80.32
CA PRO A 33 -46.50 -13.50 79.67
C PRO A 33 -45.26 -13.19 78.83
N THR A 34 -45.42 -13.11 77.50
CA THR A 34 -44.41 -12.52 76.63
C THR A 34 -44.22 -11.10 77.10
N ALA A 35 -43.14 -10.87 77.84
CA ALA A 35 -42.68 -9.53 78.14
C ALA A 35 -42.39 -8.86 76.79
N HIS A 36 -43.35 -8.10 76.28
CA HIS A 36 -43.11 -7.12 75.23
C HIS A 36 -42.15 -6.11 75.83
N ALA A 37 -40.85 -6.34 75.65
CA ALA A 37 -39.85 -5.32 75.86
C ALA A 37 -40.23 -4.15 74.95
N LYS A 38 -40.78 -3.08 75.54
CA LYS A 38 -40.96 -1.80 74.85
C LYS A 38 -39.59 -1.42 74.30
N LYS A 39 -39.39 -1.56 72.98
CA LYS A 39 -38.13 -1.17 72.32
C LYS A 39 -37.89 0.29 72.70
N LYS A 40 -36.79 0.57 73.41
CA LYS A 40 -36.37 1.94 73.67
C LYS A 40 -36.30 2.67 72.33
N PRO A 41 -36.78 3.92 72.23
CA PRO A 41 -36.67 4.68 71.00
C PRO A 41 -35.18 4.75 70.62
N ALA A 42 -34.86 4.38 69.39
CA ALA A 42 -33.51 4.47 68.88
C ALA A 42 -33.08 5.94 68.89
N LYS A 43 -31.85 6.22 69.33
CA LYS A 43 -31.34 7.60 69.44
C LYS A 43 -30.78 8.13 68.12
N HIS A 44 -30.30 7.23 67.26
CA HIS A 44 -29.63 7.54 66.00
C HIS A 44 -30.25 6.74 64.85
N GLY A 45 -30.09 7.23 63.62
CA GLY A 45 -30.24 6.41 62.42
C GLY A 45 -28.87 5.93 61.93
N THR A 46 -28.85 5.03 60.96
CA THR A 46 -27.61 4.48 60.39
C THR A 46 -27.54 4.73 58.88
N ILE A 47 -26.42 5.27 58.41
CA ILE A 47 -26.11 5.36 56.98
C ILE A 47 -25.22 4.18 56.64
N LYS A 48 -25.61 3.38 55.64
CA LYS A 48 -24.81 2.29 55.10
C LYS A 48 -24.32 2.64 53.70
N VAL A 49 -23.03 2.44 53.42
CA VAL A 49 -22.45 2.71 52.09
C VAL A 49 -21.64 1.51 51.61
N GLN A 50 -21.83 1.15 50.35
CA GLN A 50 -21.09 0.13 49.61
C GLN A 50 -20.76 0.67 48.22
N THR A 51 -19.55 0.40 47.71
CA THR A 51 -19.18 0.81 46.34
C THR A 51 -18.55 -0.32 45.54
N THR A 52 -18.65 -0.21 44.22
CA THR A 52 -17.95 -1.07 43.26
C THR A 52 -17.33 -0.16 42.20
N PRO A 53 -15.99 -0.03 42.12
CA PRO A 53 -14.97 -0.65 42.97
C PRO A 53 -14.98 -0.10 44.41
N ALA A 54 -14.35 -0.85 45.31
CA ALA A 54 -14.02 -0.40 46.67
C ALA A 54 -12.86 0.63 46.64
N GLY A 55 -12.51 1.19 47.80
CA GLY A 55 -11.33 2.05 47.96
C GLY A 55 -11.56 3.53 47.65
N LEU A 56 -12.81 3.96 47.46
CA LEU A 56 -13.10 5.36 47.12
C LEU A 56 -13.11 6.22 48.39
N PRO A 57 -12.43 7.38 48.44
CA PRO A 57 -12.49 8.28 49.58
C PRO A 57 -13.94 8.71 49.86
N ILE A 58 -14.36 8.64 51.12
CA ILE A 58 -15.70 9.00 51.55
C ILE A 58 -15.66 10.06 52.66
N GLU A 59 -16.54 11.05 52.56
CA GLU A 59 -16.82 12.02 53.61
C GLU A 59 -18.31 11.95 53.97
N VAL A 60 -18.62 12.09 55.25
CA VAL A 60 -20.00 12.23 55.76
C VAL A 60 -20.04 13.51 56.58
N ASP A 61 -20.90 14.45 56.21
CA ASP A 61 -21.04 15.78 56.82
C ASP A 61 -19.72 16.58 56.84
N GLY A 62 -18.95 16.46 55.76
CA GLY A 62 -17.65 17.12 55.60
C GLY A 62 -16.51 16.49 56.42
N LYS A 63 -16.77 15.40 57.16
CA LYS A 63 -15.74 14.65 57.89
C LYS A 63 -15.25 13.47 57.06
N PRO A 64 -13.93 13.30 56.85
CA PRO A 64 -13.39 12.12 56.19
C PRO A 64 -13.65 10.83 57.00
N GLU A 65 -14.22 9.83 56.34
CA GLU A 65 -14.59 8.54 56.93
C GLU A 65 -13.76 7.37 56.35
N GLY A 66 -12.61 7.69 55.75
CA GLY A 66 -11.68 6.74 55.13
C GLY A 66 -12.08 6.36 53.71
N GLN A 67 -12.03 5.07 53.39
CA GLN A 67 -12.32 4.53 52.05
C GLN A 67 -13.52 3.59 52.05
N THR A 68 -14.32 3.62 51.00
CA THR A 68 -15.45 2.71 50.82
C THR A 68 -15.00 1.26 50.63
N THR A 69 -15.88 0.30 50.89
CA THR A 69 -15.62 -1.13 50.67
C THR A 69 -16.62 -1.74 49.70
N SER A 70 -16.29 -2.93 49.20
CA SER A 70 -17.21 -3.78 48.44
C SER A 70 -18.27 -4.41 49.32
N ASP A 71 -18.16 -4.33 50.64
CA ASP A 71 -19.21 -4.65 51.61
C ASP A 71 -19.80 -3.37 52.22
N TRP A 72 -20.90 -3.50 52.94
CA TRP A 72 -21.56 -2.38 53.61
C TRP A 72 -20.76 -1.87 54.81
N ARG A 73 -20.28 -0.62 54.74
CA ARG A 73 -19.84 0.14 55.92
C ARG A 73 -21.03 0.88 56.52
N ALA A 74 -21.06 1.04 57.84
CA ALA A 74 -22.17 1.65 58.56
C ALA A 74 -21.67 2.76 59.50
N TRP A 75 -22.41 3.88 59.54
CA TRP A 75 -22.17 5.00 60.43
C TRP A 75 -23.48 5.44 61.08
N ASP A 76 -23.50 5.48 62.40
CA ASP A 76 -24.62 6.04 63.15
C ASP A 76 -24.52 7.57 63.20
N ARG A 77 -25.66 8.22 63.02
CA ARG A 77 -25.81 9.67 62.98
C ARG A 77 -27.13 10.11 63.63
N ASP A 78 -27.12 11.32 64.17
CA ASP A 78 -28.32 11.93 64.72
C ASP A 78 -29.42 12.06 63.66
N PRO A 79 -30.71 12.09 64.05
CA PRO A 79 -31.77 12.36 63.09
C PRO A 79 -31.60 13.74 62.45
N GLY A 80 -31.64 13.81 61.13
CA GLY A 80 -31.36 15.04 60.39
C GLY A 80 -31.00 14.81 58.92
N VAL A 81 -30.55 15.86 58.25
CA VAL A 81 -30.03 15.79 56.88
C VAL A 81 -28.53 15.58 56.95
N HIS A 82 -28.04 14.52 56.30
CA HIS A 82 -26.63 14.20 56.20
C HIS A 82 -26.15 14.24 54.76
N THR A 83 -24.94 14.71 54.54
CA THR A 83 -24.35 14.79 53.20
C THR A 83 -23.26 13.75 53.06
N VAL A 84 -23.44 12.79 52.15
CA VAL A 84 -22.42 11.79 51.80
C VAL A 84 -21.72 12.23 50.52
N VAL A 85 -20.40 12.31 50.56
CA VAL A 85 -19.55 12.64 49.41
C VAL A 85 -18.58 11.48 49.17
N ILE A 86 -18.52 10.99 47.93
CA ILE A 86 -17.60 9.95 47.50
C ILE A 86 -16.76 10.51 46.35
N VAL A 87 -15.43 10.47 46.49
CA VAL A 87 -14.49 10.92 45.45
C VAL A 87 -14.26 9.78 44.46
N LEU A 88 -14.66 10.01 43.21
CA LEU A 88 -14.51 9.03 42.13
C LEU A 88 -13.07 9.01 41.58
N PRO A 89 -12.63 7.92 40.94
CA PRO A 89 -11.28 7.81 40.38
C PRO A 89 -10.91 8.90 39.35
N ASN A 90 -11.90 9.53 38.69
CA ASN A 90 -11.70 10.64 37.76
C ASN A 90 -11.65 12.02 38.45
N GLY A 91 -11.59 12.08 39.78
CA GLY A 91 -11.57 13.30 40.58
C GLY A 91 -12.94 13.96 40.80
N GLN A 92 -14.01 13.45 40.18
CA GLN A 92 -15.36 13.97 40.40
C GLN A 92 -15.86 13.58 41.80
N ARG A 93 -16.69 14.44 42.39
CA ARG A 93 -17.31 14.20 43.70
C ARG A 93 -18.77 13.80 43.49
N TRP A 94 -19.11 12.56 43.84
CA TRP A 94 -20.49 12.11 43.91
C TRP A 94 -21.06 12.52 45.27
N THR A 95 -22.13 13.32 45.28
CA THR A 95 -22.72 13.88 46.50
C THR A 95 -24.18 13.45 46.61
N ARG A 96 -24.62 13.07 47.81
CA ARG A 96 -26.03 12.79 48.11
C ARG A 96 -26.41 13.24 49.51
N GLU A 97 -27.51 14.00 49.59
CA GLU A 97 -28.20 14.28 50.84
C GLU A 97 -29.09 13.10 51.26
N ILE A 98 -29.03 12.76 52.53
CA ILE A 98 -29.76 11.67 53.16
C ILE A 98 -30.52 12.23 54.34
N ILE A 99 -31.84 12.24 54.23
CA ILE A 99 -32.72 12.50 55.37
C ILE A 99 -32.75 11.22 56.22
N LEU A 100 -32.19 11.29 57.43
CA LEU A 100 -32.04 10.18 58.35
C LEU A 100 -32.96 10.36 59.55
N GLU A 101 -33.82 9.37 59.80
CA GLU A 101 -34.72 9.36 60.95
C GLU A 101 -34.15 8.44 62.04
N ALA A 102 -34.50 8.71 63.31
CA ALA A 102 -34.17 7.86 64.44
C ALA A 102 -34.59 6.39 64.21
N GLY A 103 -33.63 5.47 64.37
CA GLY A 103 -33.86 4.02 64.21
C GLY A 103 -34.02 3.54 62.77
N ARG A 104 -33.87 4.41 61.77
CA ARG A 104 -33.90 4.03 60.35
C ARG A 104 -32.51 3.79 59.80
N ILE A 105 -32.42 2.89 58.84
CA ILE A 105 -31.20 2.62 58.08
C ILE A 105 -31.39 3.14 56.66
N LYS A 106 -30.44 3.93 56.17
CA LYS A 106 -30.41 4.43 54.78
C LYS A 106 -29.19 3.87 54.08
N CYS A 107 -29.40 3.19 52.95
CA CYS A 107 -28.35 2.51 52.20
C CYS A 107 -28.00 3.27 50.92
N VAL A 108 -26.70 3.38 50.65
CA VAL A 108 -26.12 3.93 49.41
C VAL A 108 -25.23 2.87 48.77
N ALA A 109 -25.67 2.32 47.64
CA ALA A 109 -24.83 1.51 46.78
C ALA A 109 -24.40 2.35 45.56
N LEU A 110 -23.10 2.49 45.33
CA LEU A 110 -22.55 3.22 44.18
C LEU A 110 -21.70 2.26 43.33
N ASN A 111 -22.15 2.00 42.10
CA ASN A 111 -21.39 1.23 41.12
C ASN A 111 -20.76 2.20 40.11
N TYR A 112 -19.48 2.52 40.31
CA TYR A 112 -18.69 3.32 39.38
C TYR A 112 -18.11 2.43 38.29
N ARG A 113 -18.57 2.68 37.06
CA ARG A 113 -17.93 2.18 35.86
C ARG A 113 -17.28 3.38 35.19
N PRO A 114 -15.96 3.37 34.93
CA PRO A 114 -15.36 4.35 34.04
C PRO A 114 -16.21 4.40 32.77
N GLY A 115 -16.68 5.58 32.38
CA GLY A 115 -17.31 5.73 31.07
C GLY A 115 -16.34 5.19 30.03
N GLN A 116 -16.80 4.28 29.16
CA GLN A 116 -15.98 3.91 28.01
C GLN A 116 -15.65 5.21 27.27
N PRO A 117 -14.42 5.38 26.76
CA PRO A 117 -14.14 6.46 25.84
C PRO A 117 -15.22 6.41 24.77
N VAL A 118 -16.02 7.47 24.65
CA VAL A 118 -16.96 7.57 23.54
C VAL A 118 -16.11 7.40 22.29
N PRO A 119 -16.41 6.44 21.39
CA PRO A 119 -15.69 6.34 20.14
C PRO A 119 -15.72 7.72 19.51
N ALA A 120 -14.54 8.27 19.21
CA ALA A 120 -14.46 9.57 18.55
C ALA A 120 -15.36 9.49 17.31
N THR A 121 -16.43 10.28 17.29
CA THR A 121 -17.36 10.28 16.17
C THR A 121 -16.58 10.65 14.93
N SER A 122 -16.51 9.73 13.98
CA SER A 122 -15.81 9.97 12.72
C SER A 122 -16.50 11.09 11.94
N PRO A 123 -15.83 12.21 11.63
CA PRO A 123 -16.44 13.34 10.93
C PRO A 123 -16.32 13.19 9.41
N CYS A 124 -17.04 12.20 8.88
CA CYS A 124 -17.10 11.90 7.45
C CYS A 124 -18.41 12.39 6.80
N PRO A 125 -18.40 12.64 5.48
CA PRO A 125 -17.24 12.67 4.59
C PRO A 125 -16.38 13.93 4.82
N PHE A 126 -15.11 13.89 4.41
CA PHE A 126 -14.19 15.02 4.47
C PHE A 126 -13.53 15.26 3.11
N PRO A 127 -13.21 16.52 2.75
CA PRO A 127 -12.59 16.80 1.45
C PRO A 127 -11.12 16.35 1.44
N VAL A 128 -10.70 15.77 0.32
CA VAL A 128 -9.32 15.43 0.00
C VAL A 128 -8.98 16.04 -1.35
N ASN A 129 -8.00 16.93 -1.36
CA ASN A 129 -7.42 17.48 -2.58
C ASN A 129 -6.03 16.88 -2.79
N LEU A 130 -5.64 16.71 -4.05
CA LEU A 130 -4.32 16.23 -4.39
C LEU A 130 -3.62 17.22 -5.33
N SER A 131 -2.41 17.62 -4.96
CA SER A 131 -1.61 18.60 -5.70
C SER A 131 -0.30 17.98 -6.19
N ALA A 132 0.11 18.38 -7.40
CA ALA A 132 1.38 18.03 -8.01
C ALA A 132 1.71 19.04 -9.13
N PRO A 133 2.99 19.17 -9.54
CA PRO A 133 3.35 19.88 -10.75
C PRO A 133 2.61 19.31 -11.97
N SER A 134 2.13 20.17 -12.87
CA SER A 134 1.47 19.73 -14.11
C SER A 134 2.45 19.11 -15.10
N SER A 135 3.73 19.50 -15.03
CA SER A 135 4.82 18.96 -15.85
C SER A 135 6.15 19.00 -15.12
N VAL A 136 7.02 18.03 -15.36
CA VAL A 136 8.43 17.98 -14.89
C VAL A 136 9.36 17.45 -15.98
N SER A 137 10.67 17.65 -15.84
CA SER A 137 11.65 17.04 -16.76
C SER A 137 11.89 15.56 -16.44
N ASP A 138 12.35 14.78 -17.42
CA ASP A 138 12.75 13.38 -17.18
C ASP A 138 13.89 13.30 -16.16
N GLY A 139 13.73 12.44 -15.16
CA GLY A 139 14.68 12.27 -14.05
C GLY A 139 14.48 13.22 -12.86
N GLU A 140 13.51 14.14 -12.94
CA GLU A 140 13.12 14.99 -11.82
C GLU A 140 12.22 14.23 -10.83
N ILE A 141 12.35 14.52 -9.54
CA ILE A 141 11.49 13.93 -8.51
C ILE A 141 10.18 14.70 -8.42
N ILE A 142 9.06 14.01 -8.63
CA ILE A 142 7.72 14.57 -8.52
C ILE A 142 7.23 14.43 -7.08
N ALA A 143 6.77 15.52 -6.48
CA ALA A 143 6.08 15.50 -5.19
C ALA A 143 4.56 15.54 -5.39
N TYR A 144 3.85 14.49 -4.97
CA TYR A 144 2.40 14.49 -4.85
C TYR A 144 2.02 14.75 -3.40
N THR A 145 1.25 15.80 -3.13
CA THR A 145 0.88 16.21 -1.77
C THR A 145 -0.63 16.28 -1.61
N ALA A 146 -1.13 15.54 -0.62
CA ALA A 146 -2.52 15.56 -0.20
C ALA A 146 -2.78 16.74 0.73
N ASP A 147 -3.91 17.41 0.52
CA ASP A 147 -4.47 18.40 1.44
C ASP A 147 -5.82 17.89 1.92
N THR A 148 -5.94 17.67 3.23
CA THR A 148 -7.09 17.03 3.87
C THR A 148 -7.63 17.90 4.99
N THR A 149 -8.91 18.27 4.92
CA THR A 149 -9.58 19.02 6.00
C THR A 149 -10.36 18.05 6.89
N TYR A 150 -9.65 17.33 7.77
CA TYR A 150 -10.24 16.35 8.68
C TYR A 150 -10.41 16.92 10.09
N LYS A 151 -11.62 16.82 10.66
CA LYS A 151 -11.97 17.35 11.99
C LYS A 151 -11.94 16.29 13.10
N GLY A 152 -11.53 15.06 12.77
CA GLY A 152 -11.55 13.95 13.71
C GLY A 152 -10.27 13.89 14.53
N SER A 153 -10.27 13.03 15.55
CA SER A 153 -9.11 12.84 16.43
C SER A 153 -8.21 11.67 16.04
N SER A 154 -8.67 10.80 15.14
CA SER A 154 -7.89 9.67 14.64
C SER A 154 -6.87 10.11 13.58
N ALA A 155 -5.72 9.43 13.51
CA ALA A 155 -4.80 9.62 12.40
C ALA A 155 -5.40 9.05 11.09
N LEU A 156 -5.14 9.72 9.97
CA LEU A 156 -5.58 9.27 8.65
C LEU A 156 -4.58 8.26 8.07
N ASN A 157 -5.10 7.26 7.37
CA ASN A 157 -4.36 6.28 6.60
C ASN A 157 -4.31 6.71 5.13
N TYR A 158 -3.13 6.67 4.52
CA TYR A 158 -2.91 7.07 3.14
C TYR A 158 -2.45 5.88 2.30
N THR A 159 -3.24 5.51 1.30
CA THR A 159 -2.92 4.44 0.36
C THR A 159 -2.73 5.01 -1.04
N TRP A 160 -1.53 4.84 -1.59
CA TRP A 160 -1.15 5.39 -2.88
C TRP A 160 -1.08 4.31 -3.96
N THR A 161 -1.59 4.65 -5.14
CA THR A 161 -1.46 3.84 -6.36
C THR A 161 -0.90 4.73 -7.47
N ILE A 162 0.16 4.29 -8.13
CA ILE A 162 0.82 5.01 -9.23
C ILE A 162 0.61 4.27 -10.55
N SER A 163 0.34 5.03 -11.61
CA SER A 163 0.36 4.58 -12.99
C SER A 163 1.25 5.51 -13.82
N PRO A 164 2.02 5.01 -14.81
CA PRO A 164 2.16 3.60 -15.19
C PRO A 164 3.03 2.78 -14.22
N ALA A 165 2.97 1.45 -14.31
CA ALA A 165 3.60 0.53 -13.33
C ALA A 165 5.15 0.59 -13.28
N ASN A 166 5.78 1.18 -14.30
CA ASN A 166 7.21 1.45 -14.34
C ASN A 166 7.61 2.74 -13.57
N ALA A 167 6.66 3.58 -13.17
CA ALA A 167 6.90 4.70 -12.26
C ALA A 167 7.02 4.20 -10.81
N LYS A 168 7.98 4.75 -10.06
CA LYS A 168 8.34 4.25 -8.73
C LYS A 168 8.22 5.33 -7.67
N VAL A 169 7.53 4.99 -6.59
CA VAL A 169 7.55 5.78 -5.35
C VAL A 169 8.92 5.57 -4.69
N VAL A 170 9.66 6.65 -4.49
CA VAL A 170 10.97 6.66 -3.85
C VAL A 170 10.84 6.77 -2.34
N SER A 171 9.86 7.55 -1.86
CA SER A 171 9.63 7.78 -0.42
C SER A 171 8.21 8.28 -0.13
N GLY A 172 7.84 8.27 1.16
CA GLY A 172 6.59 8.86 1.64
C GLY A 172 5.37 7.94 1.58
N ALA A 173 5.53 6.65 1.25
CA ALA A 173 4.45 5.68 1.26
C ALA A 173 3.77 5.64 2.64
N GLY A 174 2.43 5.66 2.67
CA GLY A 174 1.66 5.73 3.92
C GLY A 174 1.53 7.13 4.51
N THR A 175 2.04 8.17 3.87
CA THR A 175 2.01 9.55 4.36
C THR A 175 1.22 10.48 3.42
N PRO A 176 0.90 11.72 3.83
CA PRO A 176 0.20 12.70 2.98
C PRO A 176 0.99 13.14 1.74
N THR A 177 2.30 12.88 1.69
CA THR A 177 3.16 13.27 0.57
C THR A 177 4.00 12.10 0.11
N ILE A 178 4.04 11.85 -1.20
CA ILE A 178 4.98 10.89 -1.80
C ILE A 178 5.92 11.57 -2.79
N SER A 179 7.11 11.01 -2.93
CA SER A 179 8.07 11.37 -3.96
C SER A 179 8.16 10.26 -4.99
N VAL A 180 8.02 10.61 -6.28
CA VAL A 180 8.01 9.67 -7.40
C VAL A 180 9.15 10.00 -8.35
N ASP A 181 9.91 8.99 -8.76
CA ASP A 181 10.99 9.10 -9.75
C ASP A 181 10.40 9.04 -11.17
N SER A 182 10.77 10.04 -11.99
CA SER A 182 10.34 10.18 -13.37
C SER A 182 11.36 9.67 -14.41
N THR A 183 12.49 9.11 -13.97
CA THR A 183 13.60 8.68 -14.84
C THR A 183 13.15 7.67 -15.89
N GLY A 184 13.43 7.95 -17.17
CA GLY A 184 13.10 7.06 -18.29
C GLY A 184 11.62 7.03 -18.65
N LEU A 185 10.85 8.02 -18.19
CA LEU A 185 9.42 8.15 -18.43
C LEU A 185 9.08 9.35 -19.33
N ALA A 186 10.08 9.95 -19.98
CA ALA A 186 9.91 10.95 -21.03
C ALA A 186 8.79 10.56 -22.02
N GLY A 187 7.91 11.52 -22.30
CA GLY A 187 6.75 11.35 -23.18
C GLY A 187 5.54 10.69 -22.52
N GLN A 188 5.62 10.30 -21.24
CA GLN A 188 4.52 9.65 -20.53
C GLN A 188 3.80 10.62 -19.57
N ARG A 189 2.64 10.17 -19.10
CA ARG A 189 1.88 10.82 -18.03
C ARG A 189 1.91 9.93 -16.80
N ILE A 190 2.38 10.47 -15.67
CA ILE A 190 2.28 9.80 -14.38
C ILE A 190 1.00 10.28 -13.68
N THR A 191 0.20 9.34 -13.21
CA THR A 191 -1.02 9.61 -12.44
C THR A 191 -0.89 8.95 -11.07
N ALA A 192 -1.00 9.76 -10.02
CA ALA A 192 -1.11 9.30 -8.65
C ALA A 192 -2.57 9.28 -8.23
N THR A 193 -3.01 8.14 -7.70
CA THR A 193 -4.31 7.97 -7.05
C THR A 193 -4.08 7.78 -5.57
N LEU A 194 -4.77 8.60 -4.78
CA LEU A 194 -4.75 8.54 -3.34
C LEU A 194 -6.10 8.09 -2.82
N LEU A 195 -6.08 7.12 -1.91
CA LEU A 195 -7.18 6.74 -1.04
C LEU A 195 -6.83 7.13 0.39
N VAL A 196 -7.70 7.91 1.04
CA VAL A 196 -7.57 8.32 2.44
C VAL A 196 -8.72 7.74 3.25
N ASP A 197 -8.43 7.11 4.37
CA ASP A 197 -9.42 6.65 5.34
C ASP A 197 -9.01 7.00 6.77
N ASP A 198 -9.97 7.00 7.69
CA ASP A 198 -9.72 7.33 9.10
C ASP A 198 -9.66 6.12 10.04
N GLY A 199 -9.56 4.91 9.48
CA GLY A 199 -9.50 3.65 10.21
C GLY A 199 -10.84 3.17 10.79
N SER A 200 -11.94 3.90 10.63
CA SER A 200 -13.27 3.50 11.16
C SER A 200 -13.88 2.28 10.44
N GLY A 201 -13.43 2.00 9.22
CA GLY A 201 -14.00 0.99 8.34
C GLY A 201 -15.25 1.44 7.58
N ASP A 202 -15.83 2.60 7.93
CA ASP A 202 -17.00 3.17 7.27
C ASP A 202 -16.67 3.53 5.81
N PRO A 203 -17.45 3.04 4.81
CA PRO A 203 -17.27 3.40 3.41
C PRO A 203 -17.35 4.91 3.14
N LEU A 204 -18.13 5.68 3.91
CA LEU A 204 -18.24 7.13 3.76
C LEU A 204 -16.98 7.86 4.23
N CYS A 205 -16.12 7.20 5.00
CA CYS A 205 -14.84 7.71 5.45
C CYS A 205 -13.69 7.41 4.49
N ARG A 206 -13.98 6.75 3.36
CA ARG A 206 -12.98 6.46 2.33
C ARG A 206 -13.10 7.49 1.22
N GLN A 207 -12.13 8.38 1.16
CA GLN A 207 -12.09 9.50 0.23
C GLN A 207 -10.99 9.27 -0.80
N THR A 208 -11.26 9.58 -2.07
CA THR A 208 -10.30 9.35 -3.16
C THR A 208 -10.01 10.63 -3.92
N ALA A 209 -8.75 10.85 -4.28
CA ALA A 209 -8.31 11.97 -5.10
C ALA A 209 -7.24 11.52 -6.11
N GLN A 210 -7.09 12.26 -7.20
CA GLN A 210 -6.12 11.97 -8.25
C GLN A 210 -5.46 13.24 -8.76
N ALA A 211 -4.19 13.14 -9.15
CA ALA A 211 -3.41 14.20 -9.78
C ALA A 211 -2.47 13.58 -10.80
N SER A 212 -2.16 14.32 -11.86
CA SER A 212 -1.31 13.84 -12.94
C SER A 212 -0.23 14.85 -13.29
N THR A 213 0.94 14.33 -13.66
CA THR A 213 2.10 15.10 -14.08
C THR A 213 2.57 14.60 -15.44
N MET A 214 2.74 15.50 -16.39
CA MET A 214 3.30 15.20 -17.69
C MET A 214 4.83 15.21 -17.64
N ILE A 215 5.45 14.25 -18.31
CA ILE A 215 6.88 14.29 -18.57
C ILE A 215 7.04 14.53 -20.06
N PRO A 216 7.43 15.74 -20.50
CA PRO A 216 7.60 16.04 -21.91
C PRO A 216 8.52 15.02 -22.58
N ALA A 217 8.21 14.66 -23.82
CA ALA A 217 9.14 13.86 -24.60
C ALA A 217 10.45 14.64 -24.74
N LEU A 218 11.58 13.94 -24.65
CA LEU A 218 12.87 14.56 -24.97
C LEU A 218 12.79 15.11 -26.39
N PRO A 219 13.29 16.34 -26.65
CA PRO A 219 13.34 16.84 -28.01
C PRO A 219 14.11 15.84 -28.87
N PRO A 220 13.65 15.57 -30.11
CA PRO A 220 14.43 14.79 -31.06
C PRO A 220 15.83 15.39 -31.10
N ARG A 221 16.86 14.58 -30.88
CA ARG A 221 18.21 15.06 -31.08
C ARG A 221 18.35 15.34 -32.57
N ASP A 222 18.52 16.60 -32.93
CA ASP A 222 18.55 17.09 -34.30
C ASP A 222 19.92 16.73 -34.93
N TYR A 223 20.19 15.44 -35.04
CA TYR A 223 21.35 14.93 -35.74
C TYR A 223 20.89 14.54 -37.14
N PRO A 224 21.06 15.42 -38.15
CA PRO A 224 20.70 15.09 -39.51
C PRO A 224 21.48 13.85 -39.97
N PRO A 225 20.90 13.04 -40.87
CA PRO A 225 21.65 11.95 -41.49
C PRO A 225 22.88 12.54 -42.18
N ARG A 226 24.03 11.89 -42.02
CA ARG A 226 25.26 12.34 -42.66
C ARG A 226 25.83 11.26 -43.59
N GLU A 227 26.32 11.70 -44.73
CA GLU A 227 27.14 10.87 -45.60
C GLU A 227 28.41 10.53 -44.82
N PHE A 228 28.71 9.23 -44.71
CA PHE A 228 29.92 8.76 -44.05
C PHE A 228 31.06 8.64 -45.04
N ASP A 229 30.81 7.95 -46.15
CA ASP A 229 31.83 7.69 -47.17
C ASP A 229 31.20 7.22 -48.50
N VAL A 230 31.93 7.38 -49.60
CA VAL A 230 31.57 6.87 -50.93
C VAL A 230 32.78 6.21 -51.58
N CYS A 231 32.60 4.96 -52.01
CA CYS A 231 33.63 4.11 -52.58
C CYS A 231 33.20 3.64 -53.97
N CYS A 232 33.70 4.29 -55.03
CA CYS A 232 33.43 3.95 -56.42
C CYS A 232 34.65 3.29 -57.07
N ASN A 233 34.43 2.23 -57.84
CA ASN A 233 35.47 1.42 -58.51
C ASN A 233 36.59 0.94 -57.58
N CYS A 234 36.27 0.80 -56.29
CA CYS A 234 37.25 0.41 -55.29
C CYS A 234 37.40 -1.12 -55.20
N SER A 235 38.60 -1.56 -54.81
CA SER A 235 38.85 -2.97 -54.58
C SER A 235 38.04 -3.47 -53.38
N PHE A 236 37.90 -4.79 -53.25
CA PHE A 236 37.22 -5.34 -52.06
C PHE A 236 38.01 -5.05 -50.78
N ASP A 237 39.35 -5.01 -50.86
CA ASP A 237 40.19 -4.72 -49.69
C ASP A 237 40.03 -3.27 -49.22
N ASP A 238 39.96 -2.31 -50.16
CA ASP A 238 39.68 -0.91 -49.83
C ASP A 238 38.29 -0.75 -49.21
N GLN A 239 37.30 -1.48 -49.73
CA GLN A 239 35.95 -1.44 -49.18
C GLN A 239 35.90 -1.98 -47.74
N LYS A 240 36.64 -3.05 -47.43
CA LYS A 240 36.72 -3.60 -46.06
C LYS A 240 37.30 -2.57 -45.09
N ALA A 241 38.39 -1.90 -45.46
CA ALA A 241 39.00 -0.87 -44.62
C ALA A 241 38.04 0.30 -44.32
N ARG A 242 37.24 0.72 -45.30
CA ARG A 242 36.21 1.76 -45.11
C ARG A 242 35.05 1.29 -44.23
N LEU A 243 34.62 0.04 -44.40
CA LEU A 243 33.62 -0.58 -43.53
C LEU A 243 34.12 -0.77 -42.09
N ASP A 244 35.44 -0.90 -41.88
CA ASP A 244 36.02 -0.93 -40.54
C ASP A 244 35.84 0.41 -39.83
N ASN A 245 36.11 1.52 -40.52
CA ASN A 245 35.88 2.86 -39.98
C ASN A 245 34.39 3.09 -39.68
N LEU A 246 33.50 2.63 -40.56
CA LEU A 246 32.06 2.70 -40.31
C LEU A 246 31.67 1.89 -39.06
N ALA A 247 32.25 0.70 -38.88
CA ALA A 247 31.95 -0.14 -37.73
C ALA A 247 32.34 0.54 -36.40
N VAL A 248 33.43 1.30 -36.36
CA VAL A 248 33.84 2.09 -35.18
C VAL A 248 32.75 3.10 -34.81
N GLU A 249 32.23 3.85 -35.77
CA GLU A 249 31.13 4.81 -35.53
C GLU A 249 29.88 4.12 -34.97
N LEU A 250 29.49 3.00 -35.58
CA LEU A 250 28.32 2.24 -35.14
C LEU A 250 28.50 1.60 -33.76
N GLN A 251 29.73 1.28 -33.36
CA GLN A 251 30.04 0.76 -32.03
C GLN A 251 30.03 1.87 -30.97
N ASN A 252 30.50 3.08 -31.32
CA ASN A 252 30.52 4.23 -30.43
C ASN A 252 29.10 4.73 -30.08
N ASP A 253 28.17 4.69 -31.03
CA ASP A 253 26.77 5.08 -30.80
C ASP A 253 25.81 3.96 -31.20
N GLN A 254 25.25 3.27 -30.21
CA GLN A 254 24.30 2.17 -30.41
C GLN A 254 22.91 2.62 -30.91
N SER A 255 22.60 3.93 -30.85
CA SER A 255 21.33 4.49 -31.33
C SER A 255 21.31 4.78 -32.83
N THR A 256 22.43 4.57 -33.53
CA THR A 256 22.54 4.84 -34.97
C THR A 256 22.29 3.60 -35.82
N THR A 257 21.71 3.80 -37.00
CA THR A 257 21.57 2.81 -38.07
C THR A 257 22.44 3.23 -39.26
N THR A 258 23.00 2.29 -40.00
CA THR A 258 23.68 2.60 -41.27
C THR A 258 22.81 2.26 -42.47
N TYR A 259 22.82 3.15 -43.45
CA TYR A 259 22.26 2.91 -44.78
C TYR A 259 23.39 2.68 -45.77
N ILE A 260 23.32 1.58 -46.52
CA ILE A 260 24.28 1.19 -47.54
C ILE A 260 23.54 1.23 -48.87
N PHE A 261 23.86 2.22 -49.70
CA PHE A 261 23.39 2.28 -51.08
C PHE A 261 24.44 1.65 -51.98
N ALA A 262 24.07 0.54 -52.63
CA ALA A 262 24.92 -0.11 -53.61
C ALA A 262 24.44 0.19 -55.02
N TYR A 263 25.35 0.57 -55.92
CA TYR A 263 25.07 0.90 -57.31
C TYR A 263 25.89 0.01 -58.24
N GLY A 264 25.27 -0.46 -59.31
CA GLY A 264 25.96 -1.15 -60.38
C GLY A 264 26.57 -0.15 -61.36
N GLY A 265 27.77 -0.45 -61.85
CA GLY A 265 28.38 0.29 -62.95
C GLY A 265 27.64 0.14 -64.27
N ARG A 266 27.88 1.07 -65.20
CA ARG A 266 27.26 1.08 -66.55
C ARG A 266 27.49 -0.21 -67.32
N THR A 267 28.65 -0.83 -67.16
CA THR A 267 29.03 -2.10 -67.81
C THR A 267 29.07 -3.26 -66.83
N SER A 268 28.47 -3.11 -65.65
CA SER A 268 28.49 -4.16 -64.63
C SER A 268 27.52 -5.28 -64.96
N ARG A 269 27.78 -6.45 -64.37
CA ARG A 269 26.88 -7.61 -64.51
C ARG A 269 25.53 -7.31 -63.85
N VAL A 270 24.47 -7.94 -64.37
CA VAL A 270 23.15 -7.88 -63.73
C VAL A 270 23.25 -8.40 -62.28
N GLY A 271 22.62 -7.68 -61.34
CA GLY A 271 22.64 -7.97 -59.90
C GLY A 271 23.93 -7.58 -59.19
N GLN A 272 24.81 -6.80 -59.82
CA GLN A 272 26.07 -6.39 -59.20
C GLN A 272 25.86 -5.50 -57.96
N ALA A 273 24.92 -4.54 -58.02
CA ALA A 273 24.55 -3.70 -56.88
C ALA A 273 24.15 -4.55 -55.67
N ASP A 274 23.26 -5.54 -55.85
CA ASP A 274 22.81 -6.40 -54.76
C ASP A 274 23.96 -7.21 -54.15
N ARG A 275 24.90 -7.69 -54.99
CA ARG A 275 26.10 -8.39 -54.52
C ARG A 275 27.01 -7.49 -53.69
N LEU A 276 27.23 -6.25 -54.12
CA LEU A 276 28.05 -5.28 -53.39
C LEU A 276 27.43 -4.96 -52.03
N GLY A 277 26.12 -4.72 -52.00
CA GLY A 277 25.38 -4.44 -50.77
C GLY A 277 25.38 -5.63 -49.80
N ALA A 278 25.09 -6.85 -50.29
CA ALA A 278 25.12 -8.07 -49.50
C ALA A 278 26.51 -8.31 -48.90
N ARG A 279 27.57 -8.17 -49.71
CA ARG A 279 28.96 -8.31 -49.26
C ARG A 279 29.31 -7.32 -48.15
N ALA A 280 28.90 -6.06 -48.28
CA ALA A 280 29.14 -5.04 -47.27
C ALA A 280 28.42 -5.36 -45.95
N ARG A 281 27.14 -5.74 -46.01
CA ARG A 281 26.36 -6.18 -44.84
C ARG A 281 27.00 -7.40 -44.18
N ASP A 282 27.32 -8.44 -44.95
CA ASP A 282 27.88 -9.66 -44.42
C ASP A 282 29.21 -9.40 -43.72
N TYR A 283 30.04 -8.49 -44.24
CA TYR A 283 31.27 -8.08 -43.58
C TYR A 283 31.01 -7.38 -42.24
N LEU A 284 30.11 -6.38 -42.20
CA LEU A 284 29.76 -5.67 -40.97
C LEU A 284 29.16 -6.61 -39.90
N VAL A 285 28.31 -7.55 -40.31
CA VAL A 285 27.71 -8.52 -39.39
C VAL A 285 28.73 -9.56 -38.93
N SER A 286 29.36 -10.27 -39.88
CA SER A 286 30.19 -11.45 -39.55
C SER A 286 31.59 -11.13 -39.05
N LYS A 287 32.17 -9.99 -39.47
CA LYS A 287 33.55 -9.60 -39.10
C LYS A 287 33.59 -8.51 -38.04
N ARG A 288 32.60 -7.61 -38.02
CA ARG A 288 32.56 -6.48 -37.08
C ARG A 288 31.48 -6.59 -36.00
N GLY A 289 30.64 -7.63 -36.04
CA GLY A 289 29.67 -7.92 -34.99
C GLY A 289 28.53 -6.89 -34.90
N ILE A 290 28.30 -6.11 -35.95
CA ILE A 290 27.21 -5.12 -35.97
C ILE A 290 25.88 -5.87 -36.07
N ALA A 291 24.93 -5.52 -35.20
CA ALA A 291 23.60 -6.12 -35.19
C ALA A 291 22.91 -5.96 -36.56
N PRO A 292 22.40 -7.04 -37.18
CA PRO A 292 21.80 -6.97 -38.52
C PRO A 292 20.65 -5.95 -38.64
N ALA A 293 19.90 -5.73 -37.56
CA ALA A 293 18.81 -4.75 -37.51
C ALA A 293 19.29 -3.29 -37.68
N ARG A 294 20.58 -3.02 -37.50
CA ARG A 294 21.20 -1.69 -37.63
C ARG A 294 21.81 -1.44 -39.01
N ILE A 295 21.64 -2.35 -39.95
CA ILE A 295 22.21 -2.25 -41.30
C ILE A 295 21.08 -2.37 -42.32
N ILE A 296 20.82 -1.27 -43.03
CA ILE A 296 19.82 -1.22 -44.10
C ILE A 296 20.57 -1.15 -45.43
N VAL A 297 20.38 -2.15 -46.28
CA VAL A 297 20.98 -2.21 -47.62
C VAL A 297 19.91 -1.94 -48.65
N LEU A 298 20.17 -0.99 -49.55
CA LEU A 298 19.27 -0.64 -50.64
C LEU A 298 20.04 -0.65 -51.96
N ASN A 299 19.41 -1.22 -53.00
CA ASN A 299 19.90 -1.12 -54.36
C ASN A 299 19.58 0.28 -54.88
N GLY A 300 20.62 1.09 -55.08
CA GLY A 300 20.49 2.49 -55.51
C GLY A 300 20.35 2.66 -57.02
N GLY A 301 20.35 1.58 -57.80
CA GLY A 301 20.32 1.62 -59.26
C GLY A 301 21.73 1.62 -59.86
N PHE A 302 21.99 2.55 -60.78
CA PHE A 302 23.23 2.55 -61.57
C PHE A 302 24.00 3.87 -61.47
N ARG A 303 25.32 3.74 -61.49
CA ARG A 303 26.30 4.84 -61.65
C ARG A 303 27.30 4.47 -62.75
N GLU A 304 28.25 5.35 -63.05
CA GLU A 304 29.28 5.06 -64.07
C GLU A 304 30.11 3.81 -63.72
N GLY A 305 30.47 3.68 -62.44
CA GLY A 305 31.19 2.54 -61.88
C GLY A 305 30.40 1.83 -60.79
N ASP A 306 30.91 0.66 -60.37
CA ASP A 306 30.43 -0.02 -59.18
C ASP A 306 30.71 0.87 -57.96
N CYS A 307 29.66 1.23 -57.21
CA CYS A 307 29.81 2.16 -56.08
C CYS A 307 29.06 1.65 -54.85
N VAL A 308 29.64 1.91 -53.68
CA VAL A 308 28.95 1.79 -52.39
C VAL A 308 29.03 3.12 -51.65
N GLU A 309 27.88 3.63 -51.26
CA GLU A 309 27.69 4.87 -50.51
C GLU A 309 27.16 4.52 -49.12
N LEU A 310 27.83 5.04 -48.10
CA LEU A 310 27.61 4.71 -46.69
C LEU A 310 27.06 5.95 -45.99
N TRP A 311 25.99 5.77 -45.23
CA TRP A 311 25.36 6.81 -44.43
C TRP A 311 25.22 6.37 -42.98
N ILE A 312 25.32 7.34 -42.08
CA ILE A 312 24.98 7.18 -40.67
C ILE A 312 23.70 7.95 -40.42
N VAL A 313 22.71 7.24 -39.88
CA VAL A 313 21.36 7.74 -39.63
C VAL A 313 21.03 7.55 -38.15
N PRO A 314 21.06 8.62 -37.36
CA PRO A 314 20.63 8.61 -35.97
C PRO A 314 19.16 8.20 -35.82
N SER A 315 18.80 7.61 -34.67
CA SER A 315 17.41 7.26 -34.40
C SER A 315 16.49 8.48 -34.50
N GLY A 316 15.42 8.37 -35.30
CA GLY A 316 14.45 9.44 -35.53
C GLY A 316 14.77 10.38 -36.69
N ALA A 317 15.97 10.29 -37.29
CA ALA A 317 16.32 11.08 -38.47
C ALA A 317 15.65 10.55 -39.74
N THR A 318 15.30 11.45 -40.66
CA THR A 318 14.76 11.08 -41.98
C THR A 318 15.83 10.35 -42.80
N PRO A 319 15.57 9.13 -43.31
CA PRO A 319 16.55 8.40 -44.10
C PRO A 319 16.94 9.11 -45.41
N PRO A 320 18.21 9.03 -45.83
CA PRO A 320 18.64 9.52 -47.14
C PRO A 320 18.01 8.70 -48.27
N GLN A 321 18.00 9.25 -49.48
CA GLN A 321 17.54 8.57 -50.69
C GLN A 321 18.74 8.27 -51.61
N PRO A 322 18.72 7.13 -52.33
CA PRO A 322 19.78 6.81 -53.28
C PRO A 322 19.79 7.81 -54.45
N ARG A 323 21.00 8.10 -54.93
CA ARG A 323 21.28 9.06 -56.02
C ARG A 323 21.94 8.33 -57.20
N PRO A 324 21.20 7.62 -58.06
CA PRO A 324 21.74 7.04 -59.30
C PRO A 324 22.14 8.15 -60.27
N THR A 325 23.17 7.89 -61.08
CA THR A 325 23.64 8.83 -62.12
C THR A 325 23.48 8.28 -63.53
N VAL A 326 23.13 7.00 -63.67
CA VAL A 326 22.93 6.32 -64.96
C VAL A 326 21.51 5.76 -65.01
N GLN A 327 20.80 6.01 -66.11
CA GLN A 327 19.47 5.48 -66.35
C GLN A 327 19.54 3.98 -66.65
N ALA A 328 18.55 3.21 -66.20
CA ALA A 328 18.54 1.75 -66.40
C ALA A 328 18.61 1.34 -67.88
N GLY A 329 18.03 2.13 -68.79
CA GLY A 329 18.08 1.89 -70.24
C GLY A 329 19.47 2.07 -70.86
N ASP A 330 20.39 2.77 -70.18
CA ASP A 330 21.74 3.08 -70.68
C ASP A 330 22.80 2.08 -70.22
N VAL A 331 22.42 1.11 -69.41
CA VAL A 331 23.30 0.05 -68.90
C VAL A 331 23.62 -0.93 -70.04
N ARG A 332 24.88 -1.36 -70.10
CA ARG A 332 25.42 -2.26 -71.13
C ARG A 332 26.17 -3.42 -70.47
N PRO A 333 25.44 -4.36 -69.83
CA PRO A 333 26.07 -5.48 -69.13
C PRO A 333 26.82 -6.38 -70.14
N PRO A 334 27.94 -7.02 -69.74
CA PRO A 334 28.70 -7.88 -70.62
C PRO A 334 27.84 -9.07 -71.03
N ARG A 335 27.92 -9.46 -72.31
CA ARG A 335 27.25 -10.66 -72.82
C ARG A 335 27.70 -11.87 -71.99
N ARG A 336 26.75 -12.62 -71.43
CA ARG A 336 27.06 -13.86 -70.71
C ARG A 336 27.64 -14.85 -71.72
N THR A 337 28.94 -15.14 -71.64
CA THR A 337 29.52 -16.24 -72.41
C THR A 337 28.89 -17.55 -71.91
N PRO A 338 28.32 -18.40 -72.78
CA PRO A 338 27.79 -19.70 -72.37
C PRO A 338 28.88 -20.48 -71.65
N THR A 339 28.59 -20.94 -70.44
CA THR A 339 29.51 -21.76 -69.65
C THR A 339 29.77 -23.04 -70.42
N ARG A 340 31.01 -23.25 -70.90
CA ARG A 340 31.42 -24.49 -71.57
C ARG A 340 31.18 -25.63 -70.57
N LYS A 341 30.14 -26.46 -70.79
CA LYS A 341 29.92 -27.67 -70.00
C LYS A 341 31.18 -28.52 -70.13
N ARG A 342 31.92 -28.69 -69.03
CA ARG A 342 33.01 -29.67 -68.97
C ARG A 342 32.39 -31.05 -69.26
N PRO A 343 32.91 -31.83 -70.22
CA PRO A 343 32.47 -33.20 -70.39
C PRO A 343 32.76 -33.96 -69.10
N ARG A 344 31.75 -34.67 -68.58
CA ARG A 344 31.95 -35.65 -67.51
C ARG A 344 32.77 -36.78 -68.13
N TYR A 345 33.96 -37.01 -67.59
CA TYR A 345 34.76 -38.20 -67.87
C TYR A 345 34.63 -39.15 -66.70
#